data_AF-A0A7D9E216-F1
#
_entry.id   AF-A0A7D9E216-F1
#
_cell.length_a   1.000
_cell.length_b   1.000
_cell.length_c   1.000
_cell.angle_alpha   90.00
_cell.angle_beta   90.00
_cell.angle_gamma   90.00
#
_symmetry.space_group_name_H-M   'P 1'
#
loop_
_entity.id
_entity.type
_entity.pdbx_description
1 polymer ?
#
loop_
_entity_poly.entity_id
_entity_poly.type
_entity_poly.pdbx_seq_one_letter_code
_entity_poly.pdbx_strand_id
1 'polypeptide(L)'
;MSKMRKEKEIELFEQFQEHTEKMRSKLAVEMKQKVNDEDDRLAKAVAERDDKLAKEEQAKQEKELLTKKSIHQHRIDKTKDREKKLREDLENDKHLLKLRVESDKKYQKEEEIKLSMQRGYAKKLKNVHEEQMNEKVDRKNGQVKENLNFDHENARLMAEEEAYFQEYANKVLSEQKIKDPSGNHFPLIKAADEGPGGGCGPKFEGKSGYRPSYIVCDSTGVQLPNYSQDTAARCKIQGRPGQSFKRLGFNW
;
A
#
# COMPACT_ATOMS: atom_id res chain seq x y z
N MET A 1 107.04 119.30 17.15
CA MET A 1 107.37 118.16 16.25
C MET A 1 106.69 116.84 16.60
N SER A 2 106.01 116.67 17.75
CA SER A 2 105.34 115.41 18.13
C SER A 2 103.84 115.29 17.74
N LYS A 3 103.13 116.42 17.54
CA LYS A 3 101.68 116.42 17.18
C LYS A 3 101.39 116.05 15.71
N MET A 4 102.13 116.58 14.73
CA MET A 4 101.91 116.29 13.30
C MET A 4 102.16 114.82 12.91
N ARG A 5 102.97 114.07 13.67
CA ARG A 5 103.15 112.63 13.44
C ARG A 5 101.92 111.82 13.88
N LYS A 6 101.31 112.19 15.00
CA LYS A 6 100.09 111.54 15.51
C LYS A 6 98.89 111.76 14.59
N GLU A 7 98.72 112.96 14.04
CA GLU A 7 97.61 113.24 13.12
C GLU A 7 97.73 112.45 11.80
N LYS A 8 98.95 112.33 11.24
CA LYS A 8 99.19 111.48 10.06
C LYS A 8 99.01 109.98 10.36
N GLU A 9 99.38 109.53 11.56
CA GLU A 9 99.16 108.14 11.98
C GLU A 9 97.67 107.84 12.19
N ILE A 10 96.89 108.80 12.71
CA ILE A 10 95.43 108.68 12.87
C ILE A 10 94.76 108.67 11.49
N GLU A 11 95.14 109.56 10.57
CA GLU A 11 94.58 109.61 9.22
C GLU A 11 94.91 108.34 8.42
N LEU A 12 96.12 107.80 8.55
CA LEU A 12 96.51 106.53 7.94
C LEU A 12 95.73 105.34 8.57
N PHE A 13 95.43 105.42 9.87
CA PHE A 13 94.64 104.41 10.58
C PHE A 13 93.15 104.50 10.22
N GLU A 14 92.59 105.70 10.04
CA GLU A 14 91.22 105.93 9.59
C GLU A 14 91.03 105.47 8.14
N GLN A 15 91.95 105.78 7.23
CA GLN A 15 91.92 105.25 5.86
C GLN A 15 92.03 103.73 5.83
N PHE A 16 92.84 103.14 6.72
CA PHE A 16 92.93 101.69 6.87
C PHE A 16 91.64 101.08 7.44
N GLN A 17 90.99 101.76 8.40
CA GLN A 17 89.69 101.37 8.95
C GLN A 17 88.57 101.48 7.91
N GLU A 18 88.47 102.58 7.16
CA GLU A 18 87.50 102.73 6.07
C GLU A 18 87.71 101.67 4.99
N HIS A 19 88.96 101.37 4.64
CA HIS A 19 89.28 100.32 3.68
C HIS A 19 88.87 98.94 4.21
N THR A 20 89.12 98.64 5.49
CA THR A 20 88.69 97.37 6.11
C THR A 20 87.18 97.28 6.29
N GLU A 21 86.49 98.38 6.58
CA GLU A 21 85.03 98.44 6.67
C GLU A 21 84.36 98.28 5.29
N LYS A 22 84.90 98.91 4.23
CA LYS A 22 84.45 98.68 2.85
C LYS A 22 84.66 97.23 2.42
N MET A 23 85.76 96.58 2.84
CA MET A 23 85.95 95.15 2.60
C MET A 23 84.95 94.29 3.40
N ARG A 24 84.70 94.62 4.67
CA ARG A 24 83.72 93.91 5.51
C ARG A 24 82.29 94.05 4.99
N SER A 25 81.89 95.23 4.53
CA SER A 25 80.54 95.46 4.00
C SER A 25 80.33 94.74 2.67
N LYS A 26 81.31 94.75 1.76
CA LYS A 26 81.27 93.93 0.53
C LYS A 26 81.18 92.44 0.84
N LEU A 27 81.99 91.95 1.79
CA LEU A 27 81.95 90.55 2.21
C LEU A 27 80.57 90.19 2.81
N ALA A 28 79.97 91.07 3.60
CA ALA A 28 78.64 90.86 4.18
C ALA A 28 77.53 90.83 3.12
N VAL A 29 77.61 91.69 2.09
CA VAL A 29 76.67 91.67 0.96
C VAL A 29 76.83 90.39 0.14
N GLU A 30 78.06 89.97 -0.17
CA GLU A 30 78.32 88.70 -0.86
C GLU A 30 77.84 87.49 -0.06
N MET A 31 78.05 87.47 1.26
CA MET A 31 77.54 86.41 2.13
C MET A 31 76.01 86.38 2.16
N LYS A 32 75.35 87.55 2.27
CA LYS A 32 73.89 87.64 2.27
C LYS A 32 73.28 87.21 0.92
N GLN A 33 73.94 87.55 -0.19
CA GLN A 33 73.50 87.16 -1.52
C GLN A 33 73.64 85.64 -1.74
N LYS A 34 74.71 85.03 -1.25
CA LYS A 34 74.86 83.55 -1.23
C LYS A 34 73.77 82.88 -0.41
N VAL A 35 73.44 83.41 0.77
CA VAL A 35 72.36 82.87 1.63
C VAL A 35 71.00 82.99 0.94
N ASN A 36 70.70 84.14 0.32
CA ASN A 36 69.44 84.32 -0.40
C ASN A 36 69.32 83.39 -1.62
N ASP A 37 70.40 83.20 -2.38
CA ASP A 37 70.43 82.26 -3.52
C ASP A 37 70.27 80.81 -3.05
N GLU A 38 70.78 80.46 -1.87
CA GLU A 38 70.59 79.16 -1.23
C GLU A 38 69.15 78.97 -0.76
N ASP A 39 68.54 79.97 -0.12
CA ASP A 39 67.14 79.95 0.32
C ASP A 39 66.17 79.83 -0.86
N ASP A 40 66.40 80.54 -1.97
CA ASP A 40 65.59 80.43 -3.20
C ASP A 40 65.71 79.03 -3.84
N ARG A 41 66.90 78.44 -3.84
CA ARG A 41 67.11 77.06 -4.29
C ARG A 41 66.41 76.06 -3.38
N LEU A 42 66.44 76.28 -2.06
CA LEU A 42 65.75 75.46 -1.08
C LEU A 42 64.23 75.54 -1.26
N ALA A 43 63.67 76.75 -1.40
CA ALA A 43 62.24 76.96 -1.63
C ALA A 43 61.75 76.26 -2.91
N LYS A 44 62.53 76.33 -3.99
CA LYS A 44 62.23 75.63 -5.23
C LYS A 44 62.30 74.10 -5.08
N ALA A 45 63.30 73.58 -4.38
CA ALA A 45 63.42 72.15 -4.10
C ALA A 45 62.28 71.63 -3.21
N VAL A 46 61.82 72.42 -2.23
CA VAL A 46 60.66 72.10 -1.39
C VAL A 46 59.38 72.11 -2.22
N ALA A 47 59.15 73.13 -3.05
CA ALA A 47 57.98 73.21 -3.93
C ALA A 47 57.93 72.02 -4.92
N GLU A 48 59.05 71.66 -5.55
CA GLU A 48 59.13 70.48 -6.43
C GLU A 48 58.87 69.16 -5.68
N ARG A 49 59.29 69.07 -4.40
CA ARG A 49 59.02 67.90 -3.56
C ARG A 49 57.54 67.80 -3.20
N ASP A 50 56.94 68.92 -2.80
CA ASP A 50 55.54 68.98 -2.39
C ASP A 50 54.61 68.73 -3.58
N ASP A 51 54.94 69.24 -4.78
CA ASP A 51 54.22 68.93 -6.02
C ASP A 51 54.30 67.44 -6.38
N LYS A 52 55.44 66.79 -6.16
CA LYS A 52 55.59 65.34 -6.38
C LYS A 52 54.75 64.54 -5.38
N LEU A 53 54.78 64.91 -4.10
CA LEU A 53 53.98 64.26 -3.07
C LEU A 53 52.48 64.44 -3.33
N ALA A 54 52.04 65.64 -3.71
CA ALA A 54 50.64 65.91 -4.03
C ALA A 54 50.16 65.06 -5.22
N LYS A 55 50.97 64.92 -6.28
CA LYS A 55 50.65 64.05 -7.42
C LYS A 55 50.61 62.57 -7.04
N GLU A 56 51.52 62.11 -6.18
CA GLU A 56 51.55 60.73 -5.70
C GLU A 56 50.33 60.42 -4.82
N GLU A 57 49.93 61.36 -3.96
CA GLU A 57 48.76 61.22 -3.09
C GLU A 57 47.46 61.21 -3.90
N GLN A 58 47.33 62.08 -4.91
CA GLN A 58 46.21 62.06 -5.85
C GLN A 58 46.12 60.73 -6.60
N ALA A 59 47.23 60.24 -7.15
CA ALA A 59 47.26 58.95 -7.85
C ALA A 59 46.91 57.78 -6.93
N LYS A 60 47.31 57.83 -5.65
CA LYS A 60 46.93 56.82 -4.65
C LYS A 60 45.44 56.88 -4.34
N GLN A 61 44.89 58.07 -4.12
CA GLN A 61 43.46 58.28 -3.87
C GLN A 61 42.59 57.81 -5.04
N GLU A 62 43.01 58.09 -6.28
CA GLU A 62 42.32 57.61 -7.48
C GLU A 62 42.32 56.08 -7.58
N LYS A 63 43.47 55.42 -7.32
CA LYS A 63 43.57 53.96 -7.28
C LYS A 63 42.70 53.35 -6.20
N GLU A 64 42.68 53.94 -5.00
CA GLU A 64 41.83 53.49 -3.91
C GLU A 64 40.35 53.63 -4.25
N LEU A 65 39.96 54.75 -4.87
CA LEU A 65 38.58 55.03 -5.27
C LEU A 65 38.13 54.07 -6.38
N LEU A 66 39.00 53.78 -7.36
CA LEU A 66 38.74 52.79 -8.40
C LEU A 66 38.57 51.39 -7.81
N THR A 67 39.44 51.02 -6.85
CA THR A 67 39.36 49.74 -6.15
C THR A 67 38.07 49.61 -5.35
N LYS A 68 37.67 50.66 -4.61
CA LYS A 68 36.40 50.71 -3.87
C LYS A 68 35.20 50.57 -4.81
N LYS A 69 35.20 51.24 -5.95
CA LYS A 69 34.16 51.11 -6.99
C LYS A 69 34.08 49.69 -7.54
N SER A 70 35.22 49.08 -7.87
CA SER A 70 35.29 47.71 -8.38
C SER A 70 34.75 46.70 -7.34
N ILE A 71 35.15 46.82 -6.08
CA ILE A 71 34.64 45.97 -4.98
C ILE A 71 33.12 46.13 -4.83
N HIS A 72 32.63 47.37 -4.88
CA HIS A 72 31.20 47.65 -4.75
C HIS A 72 30.40 47.06 -5.91
N GLN A 73 30.86 47.23 -7.15
CA GLN A 73 30.21 46.67 -8.34
C GLN A 73 30.18 45.14 -8.28
N HIS A 74 31.30 44.50 -7.94
CA HIS A 74 31.35 43.05 -7.76
C HIS A 74 30.36 42.54 -6.70
N ARG A 75 30.20 43.27 -5.58
CA ARG A 75 29.22 42.89 -4.54
C ARG A 75 27.78 42.98 -5.06
N ILE A 76 27.45 44.04 -5.82
CA ILE A 76 26.13 44.20 -6.42
C ILE A 76 25.87 43.05 -7.41
N ASP A 77 26.82 42.77 -8.30
CA ASP A 77 26.66 41.75 -9.33
C ASP A 77 26.50 40.36 -8.70
N LYS A 78 27.30 40.03 -7.68
CA LYS A 78 27.14 38.78 -6.93
C LYS A 78 25.80 38.65 -6.22
N THR A 79 25.28 39.76 -5.69
CA THR A 79 23.96 39.77 -5.04
C THR A 79 22.86 39.51 -6.07
N LYS A 80 22.91 40.20 -7.22
CA LYS A 80 21.98 40.01 -8.33
C LYS A 80 22.03 38.59 -8.90
N ASP A 81 23.23 38.03 -9.10
CA ASP A 81 23.39 36.67 -9.59
C ASP A 81 22.82 35.65 -8.61
N ARG A 82 22.99 35.86 -7.30
CA ARG A 82 22.42 35.00 -6.27
C ARG A 82 20.89 35.07 -6.27
N GLU A 83 20.30 36.25 -6.41
CA GLU A 83 18.84 36.42 -6.51
C GLU A 83 18.27 35.76 -7.77
N LYS A 84 18.95 35.87 -8.91
CA LYS A 84 18.54 35.21 -10.16
C LYS A 84 18.54 33.69 -10.00
N LYS A 85 19.63 33.11 -9.48
CA LYS A 85 19.74 31.68 -9.23
C LYS A 85 18.63 31.19 -8.29
N LEU A 86 18.39 31.90 -7.20
CA LEU A 86 17.35 31.53 -6.25
C LEU A 86 15.95 31.58 -6.88
N ARG A 87 15.70 32.53 -7.79
CA ARG A 87 14.44 32.61 -8.54
C ARG A 87 14.30 31.44 -9.52
N GLU A 88 15.35 31.13 -10.27
CA GLU A 88 15.39 30.00 -11.21
C GLU A 88 15.18 28.67 -10.47
N ASP A 89 15.86 28.46 -9.34
CA ASP A 89 15.71 27.28 -8.49
C ASP A 89 14.26 27.14 -7.98
N LEU A 90 13.65 28.24 -7.53
CA LEU A 90 12.25 28.24 -7.06
C LEU A 90 11.26 27.93 -8.19
N GLU A 91 11.50 28.45 -9.39
CA GLU A 91 10.68 28.13 -10.57
C GLU A 91 10.83 26.66 -10.99
N ASN A 92 12.05 26.13 -10.96
CA ASN A 92 12.34 24.73 -11.22
C ASN A 92 11.67 23.81 -10.21
N ASP A 93 11.76 24.13 -8.91
CA ASP A 93 11.12 23.37 -7.84
C ASP A 93 9.59 23.38 -8.00
N LYS A 94 9.01 24.54 -8.32
CA LYS A 94 7.58 24.67 -8.58
C LYS A 94 7.15 23.84 -9.79
N HIS A 95 7.95 23.82 -10.85
CA HIS A 95 7.69 23.02 -12.03
C HIS A 95 7.77 21.51 -11.71
N LEU A 96 8.80 21.09 -11.00
CA LEU A 96 8.96 19.70 -10.55
C LEU A 96 7.81 19.24 -9.67
N LEU A 97 7.36 20.09 -8.74
CA LEU A 97 6.22 19.81 -7.89
C LEU A 97 4.93 19.62 -8.70
N LYS A 98 4.69 20.44 -9.72
CA LYS A 98 3.52 20.28 -10.60
C LYS A 98 3.55 18.95 -11.33
N LEU A 99 4.69 18.58 -11.93
CA LEU A 99 4.85 17.29 -12.60
C LEU A 99 4.58 16.12 -11.66
N ARG A 100 5.09 16.19 -10.43
CA ARG A 100 4.84 15.16 -9.42
C ARG A 100 3.36 15.06 -9.06
N VAL A 101 2.69 16.19 -8.82
CA VAL A 101 1.25 16.21 -8.52
C VAL A 101 0.43 15.66 -9.67
N GLU A 102 0.78 15.97 -10.92
CA GLU A 102 0.11 15.42 -12.10
C GLU A 102 0.30 13.92 -12.24
N SER A 103 1.53 13.44 -12.00
CA SER A 103 1.84 12.01 -11.96
C SER A 103 1.04 11.28 -10.88
N ASP A 104 1.00 11.83 -9.67
CA ASP A 104 0.26 11.24 -8.55
C ASP A 104 -1.24 11.18 -8.84
N LYS A 105 -1.80 12.24 -9.43
CA LYS A 105 -3.20 12.26 -9.88
C LYS A 105 -3.48 11.20 -10.94
N LYS A 106 -2.57 11.00 -11.88
CA LYS A 106 -2.71 9.97 -12.92
C LYS A 106 -2.67 8.57 -12.29
N TYR A 107 -1.73 8.33 -11.39
CA TYR A 107 -1.61 7.07 -10.66
C TYR A 107 -2.87 6.75 -9.85
N GLN A 108 -3.42 7.72 -9.12
CA GLN A 108 -4.67 7.55 -8.37
C GLN A 108 -5.83 7.15 -9.28
N LYS A 109 -6.00 7.81 -10.42
CA LYS A 109 -7.04 7.45 -11.40
C LYS A 109 -6.86 6.05 -11.95
N GLU A 110 -5.62 5.65 -12.25
CA GLU A 110 -5.32 4.30 -12.73
C GLU A 110 -5.65 3.23 -11.68
N GLU A 111 -5.31 3.47 -10.41
CA GLU A 111 -5.67 2.57 -9.31
C GLU A 111 -7.19 2.51 -9.08
N GLU A 112 -7.91 3.63 -9.14
CA GLU A 112 -9.38 3.64 -9.08
C GLU A 112 -10.01 2.82 -10.21
N ILE A 113 -9.52 2.96 -11.44
CA ILE A 113 -9.99 2.19 -12.59
C ILE A 113 -9.73 0.69 -12.36
N LYS A 114 -8.53 0.33 -11.91
CA LYS A 114 -8.15 -1.06 -11.64
C LYS A 114 -9.03 -1.68 -10.56
N LEU A 115 -9.28 -0.97 -9.46
CA LEU A 115 -10.18 -1.40 -8.39
C LEU A 115 -11.61 -1.56 -8.89
N SER A 116 -12.10 -0.61 -9.69
CA SER A 116 -13.43 -0.69 -10.30
C SER A 116 -13.57 -1.90 -11.22
N MET A 117 -12.56 -2.17 -12.06
CA MET A 117 -12.51 -3.34 -12.93
C MET A 117 -12.52 -4.64 -12.12
N GLN A 118 -11.66 -4.76 -11.11
CA GLN A 118 -11.61 -5.93 -10.22
C GLN A 118 -12.96 -6.17 -9.52
N ARG A 119 -13.59 -5.11 -9.02
CA ARG A 119 -14.94 -5.18 -8.43
C ARG A 119 -15.98 -5.65 -9.45
N GLY A 120 -15.90 -5.15 -10.68
CA GLY A 120 -16.73 -5.58 -11.79
C GLY A 120 -16.58 -7.08 -12.10
N TYR A 121 -15.34 -7.58 -12.18
CA TYR A 121 -15.06 -9.00 -12.37
C TYR A 121 -15.57 -9.87 -11.22
N ALA A 122 -15.30 -9.45 -9.97
CA ALA A 122 -15.78 -10.17 -8.79
C ALA A 122 -17.31 -10.27 -8.76
N LYS A 123 -18.01 -9.19 -9.13
CA LYS A 123 -19.49 -9.20 -9.23
C LYS A 123 -19.98 -10.16 -10.33
N LYS A 124 -19.35 -10.15 -11.50
CA LYS A 124 -19.67 -11.09 -12.59
C LYS A 124 -19.47 -12.55 -12.16
N LEU A 125 -18.33 -12.84 -11.52
CA LEU A 125 -18.03 -14.19 -11.03
C LEU A 125 -19.04 -14.64 -9.97
N LYS A 126 -19.41 -13.75 -9.05
CA LYS A 126 -20.45 -14.01 -8.06
C LYS A 126 -21.77 -14.39 -8.73
N ASN A 127 -22.22 -13.62 -9.72
CA ASN A 127 -23.46 -13.90 -10.43
C ASN A 127 -23.42 -15.28 -11.13
N VAL A 128 -22.31 -15.61 -11.80
CA VAL A 128 -22.14 -16.93 -12.43
C VAL A 128 -22.23 -18.06 -11.41
N HIS A 129 -21.64 -17.89 -10.22
CA HIS A 129 -21.76 -18.88 -9.16
C HIS A 129 -23.17 -18.99 -8.59
N GLU A 130 -23.89 -17.88 -8.43
CA GLU A 130 -25.29 -17.89 -8.03
C GLU A 130 -26.16 -18.64 -9.05
N GLU A 131 -25.96 -18.38 -10.35
CA GLU A 131 -26.63 -19.09 -11.44
C GLU A 131 -26.35 -20.60 -11.42
N GLN A 132 -25.08 -21.00 -11.28
CA GLN A 132 -24.69 -22.42 -11.18
C GLN A 132 -25.29 -23.12 -9.96
N MET A 133 -25.38 -22.41 -8.83
CA MET A 133 -25.99 -22.96 -7.61
C MET A 133 -27.50 -23.15 -7.80
N ASN A 134 -28.17 -22.17 -8.40
CA ASN A 134 -29.60 -22.28 -8.72
C ASN A 134 -29.87 -23.43 -9.69
N GLU A 135 -29.09 -23.55 -10.78
CA GLU A 135 -29.22 -24.65 -11.74
C GLU A 135 -29.05 -26.03 -11.07
N LYS A 136 -28.06 -26.17 -10.17
CA LYS A 136 -27.88 -27.41 -9.41
C LYS A 136 -29.07 -27.75 -8.52
N VAL A 137 -29.64 -26.75 -7.86
CA VAL A 137 -30.83 -26.91 -7.02
C VAL A 137 -32.03 -27.31 -7.88
N ASP A 138 -32.25 -26.62 -9.00
CA ASP A 138 -33.35 -26.92 -9.91
C ASP A 138 -33.24 -28.32 -10.49
N ARG A 139 -32.04 -28.73 -10.92
CA ARG A 139 -31.77 -30.09 -11.39
C ARG A 139 -32.05 -31.13 -10.31
N LYS A 140 -31.61 -30.90 -9.08
CA LYS A 140 -31.88 -31.82 -7.95
C LYS A 140 -33.38 -31.90 -7.66
N ASN A 141 -34.08 -30.78 -7.67
CA ASN A 141 -35.52 -30.74 -7.48
C ASN A 141 -36.26 -31.46 -8.61
N GLY A 142 -35.80 -31.33 -9.85
CA GLY A 142 -36.29 -32.08 -11.00
C GLY A 142 -36.15 -33.58 -10.80
N GLN A 143 -34.96 -34.06 -10.44
CA GLN A 143 -34.70 -35.47 -10.14
C GLN A 143 -35.58 -36.02 -9.01
N VAL A 144 -35.78 -35.26 -7.93
CA VAL A 144 -36.66 -35.66 -6.83
C VAL A 144 -38.10 -35.81 -7.31
N LYS A 145 -38.59 -34.87 -8.14
CA LYS A 145 -39.94 -34.96 -8.72
C LYS A 145 -40.09 -36.13 -9.68
N GLU A 146 -39.10 -36.37 -10.54
CA GLU A 146 -39.09 -37.52 -11.46
C GLU A 146 -39.10 -38.84 -10.69
N ASN A 147 -38.26 -38.99 -9.66
CA ASN A 147 -38.26 -40.17 -8.80
C ASN A 147 -39.60 -40.39 -8.11
N LEU A 148 -40.22 -39.32 -7.58
CA LEU A 148 -41.52 -39.42 -6.94
C LEU A 148 -42.62 -39.83 -7.93
N ASN A 149 -42.59 -39.28 -9.14
CA ASN A 149 -43.52 -39.66 -10.21
C ASN A 149 -43.31 -41.12 -10.64
N PHE A 150 -42.06 -41.56 -10.75
CA PHE A 150 -41.72 -42.94 -11.04
C PHE A 150 -42.22 -43.88 -9.94
N ASP A 151 -41.99 -43.55 -8.68
CA ASP A 151 -42.49 -44.32 -7.52
C ASP A 151 -44.02 -44.40 -7.52
N HIS A 152 -44.71 -43.31 -7.89
CA HIS A 152 -46.17 -43.28 -7.99
C HIS A 152 -46.68 -44.18 -9.11
N GLU A 153 -46.12 -44.09 -10.33
CA GLU A 153 -46.52 -44.96 -11.44
C GLU A 153 -46.18 -46.42 -11.17
N ASN A 154 -45.03 -46.69 -10.56
CA ASN A 154 -44.66 -48.05 -10.16
C ASN A 154 -45.63 -48.60 -9.09
N ALA A 155 -46.00 -47.79 -8.10
CA ALA A 155 -47.00 -48.19 -7.10
C ALA A 155 -48.38 -48.47 -7.74
N ARG A 156 -48.78 -47.68 -8.74
CA ARG A 156 -50.01 -47.91 -9.51
C ARG A 156 -49.96 -49.22 -10.29
N LEU A 157 -48.88 -49.46 -11.03
CA LEU A 157 -48.69 -50.69 -11.79
C LEU A 157 -48.69 -51.93 -10.88
N MET A 158 -47.96 -51.87 -9.76
CA MET A 158 -47.95 -52.94 -8.76
C MET A 158 -49.34 -53.22 -8.17
N ALA A 159 -50.19 -52.19 -8.02
CA ALA A 159 -51.58 -52.36 -7.58
C ALA A 159 -52.43 -53.11 -8.61
N GLU A 160 -52.28 -52.75 -9.90
CA GLU A 160 -52.96 -53.40 -11.00
C GLU A 160 -52.52 -54.87 -11.13
N GLU A 161 -51.20 -55.13 -11.11
CA GLU A 161 -50.64 -56.49 -11.15
C GLU A 161 -51.09 -57.37 -9.99
N GLU A 162 -51.12 -56.82 -8.76
CA GLU A 162 -51.62 -57.54 -7.59
C GLU A 162 -53.10 -57.87 -7.72
N ALA A 163 -53.93 -56.95 -8.24
CA ALA A 163 -55.34 -57.23 -8.49
C ALA A 163 -55.51 -58.40 -9.48
N TYR A 164 -54.76 -58.41 -10.58
CA TYR A 164 -54.76 -59.51 -11.54
C TYR A 164 -54.29 -60.83 -10.92
N PHE A 165 -53.24 -60.80 -10.09
CA PHE A 165 -52.74 -61.98 -9.39
C PHE A 165 -53.79 -62.55 -8.43
N GLN A 166 -54.46 -61.70 -7.65
CA GLN A 166 -55.50 -62.13 -6.72
C GLN A 166 -56.71 -62.72 -7.46
N GLU A 167 -57.14 -62.14 -8.58
CA GLU A 167 -58.18 -62.75 -9.43
C GLU A 167 -57.79 -64.14 -9.92
N TYR A 168 -56.55 -64.31 -10.39
CA TYR A 168 -56.03 -65.59 -10.85
C TYR A 168 -55.90 -66.61 -9.71
N ALA A 169 -55.33 -66.22 -8.57
CA ALA A 169 -55.17 -67.06 -7.39
C ALA A 169 -56.54 -67.57 -6.89
N ASN A 170 -57.55 -66.71 -6.86
CA ASN A 170 -58.92 -67.09 -6.50
C ASN A 170 -59.53 -68.10 -7.49
N LYS A 171 -59.31 -67.92 -8.80
CA LYS A 171 -59.74 -68.90 -9.81
C LYS A 171 -59.07 -70.25 -9.57
N VAL A 172 -57.75 -70.30 -9.43
CA VAL A 172 -57.00 -71.54 -9.15
C VAL A 172 -57.48 -72.20 -7.86
N LEU A 173 -57.65 -71.44 -6.77
CA LEU A 173 -58.17 -71.95 -5.51
C LEU A 173 -59.58 -72.54 -5.66
N SER A 174 -60.46 -71.88 -6.41
CA SER A 174 -61.82 -72.38 -6.67
C SER A 174 -61.81 -73.68 -7.47
N GLU A 175 -60.99 -73.76 -8.52
CA GLU A 175 -60.84 -74.97 -9.34
C GLU A 175 -60.27 -76.13 -8.54
N GLN A 176 -59.28 -75.87 -7.68
CA GLN A 176 -58.66 -76.89 -6.84
C GLN A 176 -59.62 -77.38 -5.75
N LYS A 177 -60.42 -76.50 -5.16
CA LYS A 177 -61.48 -76.90 -4.21
C LYS A 177 -62.55 -77.77 -4.88
N ILE A 178 -62.84 -77.55 -6.16
CA ILE A 178 -63.78 -78.39 -6.93
C ILE A 178 -63.14 -79.76 -7.26
N LYS A 179 -61.86 -79.78 -7.66
CA LYS A 179 -61.16 -81.00 -8.07
C LYS A 179 -60.84 -81.93 -6.90
N ASP A 180 -60.41 -81.39 -5.77
CA ASP A 180 -60.11 -82.16 -4.55
C ASP A 180 -60.66 -81.43 -3.31
N PRO A 181 -61.91 -81.72 -2.90
CA PRO A 181 -62.53 -81.10 -1.74
C PRO A 181 -61.87 -81.48 -0.40
N SER A 182 -61.21 -82.63 -0.34
CA SER A 182 -60.55 -83.16 0.87
C SER A 182 -59.07 -82.77 1.00
N GLY A 183 -58.48 -82.24 -0.07
CA GLY A 183 -57.09 -81.85 -0.13
C GLY A 183 -56.75 -80.66 0.78
N ASN A 184 -55.46 -80.54 1.13
CA ASN A 184 -54.98 -79.41 1.91
C ASN A 184 -54.67 -78.20 1.01
N HIS A 185 -55.59 -77.25 0.88
CA HIS A 185 -55.39 -76.02 0.11
C HIS A 185 -54.62 -74.92 0.86
N PHE A 186 -54.24 -75.14 2.12
CA PHE A 186 -53.55 -74.14 2.95
C PHE A 186 -52.28 -73.56 2.31
N PRO A 187 -51.41 -74.33 1.62
CA PRO A 187 -50.24 -73.76 0.96
C PRO A 187 -50.60 -72.73 -0.13
N LEU A 188 -51.68 -72.95 -0.87
CA LEU A 188 -52.14 -72.04 -1.92
C LEU A 188 -52.76 -70.76 -1.33
N ILE A 189 -53.53 -70.90 -0.24
CA ILE A 189 -54.08 -69.76 0.50
C ILE A 189 -52.94 -68.90 1.06
N LYS A 190 -51.94 -69.55 1.68
CA LYS A 190 -50.76 -68.88 2.22
C LYS A 190 -49.98 -68.15 1.12
N ALA A 191 -49.77 -68.78 -0.03
CA ALA A 191 -49.07 -68.16 -1.16
C ALA A 191 -49.84 -66.96 -1.74
N ALA A 192 -51.17 -67.06 -1.87
CA ALA A 192 -52.01 -65.95 -2.32
C ALA A 192 -51.97 -64.77 -1.32
N ASP A 193 -51.90 -65.06 -0.03
CA ASP A 193 -51.82 -64.05 1.02
C ASP A 193 -50.44 -63.37 1.11
N GLU A 194 -49.34 -63.98 0.68
CA GLU A 194 -47.99 -63.46 0.93
C GLU A 194 -47.68 -62.11 0.24
N GLY A 195 -48.40 -61.79 -0.86
CA GLY A 195 -48.29 -60.54 -1.59
C GLY A 195 -46.95 -60.36 -2.33
N PRO A 196 -46.78 -59.26 -3.08
CA PRO A 196 -45.57 -59.01 -3.85
C PRO A 196 -44.38 -58.68 -2.94
N GLY A 197 -43.22 -59.30 -3.22
CA GLY A 197 -41.94 -59.01 -2.57
C GLY A 197 -41.35 -60.11 -1.68
N GLY A 198 -42.12 -61.15 -1.34
CA GLY A 198 -41.62 -62.38 -0.67
C GLY A 198 -40.95 -62.17 0.70
N GLY A 199 -40.95 -60.95 1.24
CA GLY A 199 -40.32 -60.62 2.51
C GLY A 199 -41.12 -61.15 3.70
N CYS A 200 -40.48 -61.25 4.87
CA CYS A 200 -41.11 -61.67 6.13
C CYS A 200 -41.70 -60.52 6.96
N GLY A 201 -41.74 -59.28 6.48
CA GLY A 201 -42.25 -58.12 7.22
C GLY A 201 -43.77 -58.12 7.46
N PRO A 202 -44.30 -57.16 8.24
CA PRO A 202 -45.73 -56.94 8.35
C PRO A 202 -46.27 -56.41 7.02
N LYS A 203 -47.51 -56.78 6.68
CA LYS A 203 -48.17 -56.25 5.49
C LYS A 203 -48.59 -54.81 5.78
N PHE A 204 -48.26 -53.88 4.89
CA PHE A 204 -48.74 -52.51 5.01
C PHE A 204 -50.09 -52.35 4.29
N GLU A 205 -51.10 -51.90 5.05
CA GLU A 205 -52.39 -51.53 4.48
C GLU A 205 -52.20 -50.32 3.54
N GLY A 206 -52.76 -50.40 2.32
CA GLY A 206 -52.69 -49.34 1.32
C GLY A 206 -51.45 -49.32 0.40
N LYS A 207 -50.54 -50.30 0.49
CA LYS A 207 -49.38 -50.44 -0.42
C LYS A 207 -49.44 -51.71 -1.29
N SER A 208 -50.59 -52.01 -1.90
CA SER A 208 -50.74 -53.11 -2.87
C SER A 208 -50.25 -54.48 -2.37
N GLY A 209 -50.41 -54.77 -1.07
CA GLY A 209 -49.94 -56.03 -0.47
C GLY A 209 -48.42 -56.16 -0.34
N TYR A 210 -47.64 -55.11 -0.64
CA TYR A 210 -46.18 -55.13 -0.59
C TYR A 210 -45.68 -55.52 0.80
N ARG A 211 -44.89 -56.59 0.85
CA ARG A 211 -44.34 -57.13 2.10
C ARG A 211 -42.84 -56.85 2.19
N PRO A 212 -42.41 -55.84 2.98
CA PRO A 212 -41.01 -55.43 3.03
C PRO A 212 -40.14 -56.52 3.64
N SER A 213 -38.90 -56.60 3.15
CA SER A 213 -37.81 -57.31 3.83
C SER A 213 -36.98 -56.31 4.63
N TYR A 214 -37.02 -56.40 5.96
CA TYR A 214 -36.07 -55.67 6.79
C TYR A 214 -34.76 -56.44 6.80
N ILE A 215 -33.71 -55.86 6.25
CA ILE A 215 -32.36 -56.43 6.25
C ILE A 215 -31.52 -55.77 7.35
N VAL A 216 -30.56 -56.51 7.90
CA VAL A 216 -29.57 -55.95 8.83
C VAL A 216 -28.72 -54.90 8.11
N CYS A 217 -28.32 -53.84 8.81
CA CYS A 217 -27.47 -52.76 8.28
C CYS A 217 -26.00 -53.18 8.06
N ASP A 218 -25.64 -54.44 8.31
CA ASP A 218 -24.30 -54.96 8.13
C ASP A 218 -24.10 -55.52 6.71
N SER A 219 -22.87 -55.92 6.38
CA SER A 219 -22.53 -56.48 5.07
C SER A 219 -23.12 -57.86 4.81
N THR A 220 -23.83 -58.46 5.78
CA THR A 220 -24.37 -59.83 5.63
C THR A 220 -25.65 -59.84 4.82
N GLY A 221 -26.40 -58.73 4.79
CA GLY A 221 -27.66 -58.64 4.06
C GLY A 221 -28.74 -59.60 4.55
N VAL A 222 -28.58 -60.20 5.73
CA VAL A 222 -29.52 -61.18 6.28
C VAL A 222 -30.81 -60.47 6.66
N GLN A 223 -31.95 -61.09 6.33
CA GLN A 223 -33.26 -60.60 6.76
C GLN A 223 -33.40 -60.70 8.27
N LEU A 224 -33.76 -59.59 8.91
CA LEU A 224 -34.06 -59.52 10.33
C LEU A 224 -35.21 -60.50 10.66
N PRO A 225 -35.11 -61.27 11.76
CA PRO A 225 -36.19 -62.13 12.20
C PRO A 225 -37.48 -61.31 12.41
N ASN A 226 -38.59 -61.81 11.89
CA ASN A 226 -39.91 -61.22 12.15
C ASN A 226 -40.35 -61.60 13.58
N TYR A 227 -40.18 -60.67 14.52
CA TYR A 227 -40.74 -60.81 15.85
C TYR A 227 -42.19 -60.31 15.86
N SER A 228 -43.14 -61.17 15.49
CA SER A 228 -44.58 -60.89 15.61
C SER A 228 -45.14 -61.19 17.01
N GLN A 229 -44.30 -61.29 18.04
CA GLN A 229 -44.75 -61.56 19.40
C GLN A 229 -44.89 -60.28 20.21
N ASP A 230 -45.92 -60.27 21.07
CA ASP A 230 -46.25 -59.29 22.10
C ASP A 230 -45.15 -59.24 23.19
N THR A 231 -43.91 -58.96 22.77
CA THR A 231 -42.69 -58.99 23.60
C THR A 231 -42.54 -57.78 24.51
N ALA A 232 -43.53 -56.89 24.56
CA ALA A 232 -43.69 -55.97 25.68
C ALA A 232 -43.75 -56.71 27.04
N ALA A 233 -44.12 -58.00 27.04
CA ALA A 233 -44.07 -58.85 28.23
C ALA A 233 -42.66 -59.38 28.59
N ARG A 234 -41.71 -59.50 27.64
CA ARG A 234 -40.37 -60.07 27.90
C ARG A 234 -39.32 -59.03 28.32
N CYS A 235 -39.56 -57.74 28.09
CA CYS A 235 -38.65 -56.67 28.50
C CYS A 235 -38.73 -56.31 30.00
N LYS A 236 -39.39 -57.10 30.85
CA LYS A 236 -39.43 -56.86 32.30
C LYS A 236 -38.15 -57.31 33.04
N ILE A 237 -37.19 -57.96 32.37
CA ILE A 237 -35.98 -58.49 33.04
C ILE A 237 -34.81 -57.49 33.04
N GLN A 238 -34.90 -56.35 32.34
CA GLN A 238 -33.90 -55.30 32.44
C GLN A 238 -34.55 -54.07 33.05
N GLY A 239 -34.23 -53.83 34.33
CA GLY A 239 -34.67 -52.65 35.07
C GLY A 239 -34.34 -51.35 34.31
N ARG A 240 -35.10 -50.28 34.63
CA ARG A 240 -34.94 -48.96 34.03
C ARG A 240 -33.45 -48.60 33.91
N PRO A 241 -32.92 -48.28 32.72
CA PRO A 241 -31.49 -48.01 32.51
C PRO A 241 -30.91 -46.90 33.39
N GLY A 242 -31.76 -46.01 33.94
CA GLY A 242 -31.37 -44.95 34.86
C GLY A 242 -31.31 -45.34 36.35
N GLN A 243 -31.65 -46.57 36.74
CA GLN A 243 -31.69 -47.01 38.14
C GLN A 243 -30.70 -48.12 38.50
N SER A 244 -29.95 -48.67 37.54
CA SER A 244 -28.92 -49.68 37.82
C SER A 244 -27.53 -49.05 37.93
N PHE A 245 -27.03 -48.85 39.15
CA PHE A 245 -25.62 -48.48 39.42
C PHE A 245 -24.60 -49.61 39.14
N LYS A 246 -25.03 -50.70 38.48
CA LYS A 246 -24.15 -51.80 38.12
C LYS A 246 -23.61 -51.55 36.72
N ARG A 247 -22.28 -51.47 36.64
CA ARG A 247 -21.47 -51.32 35.42
C ARG A 247 -21.99 -52.33 34.37
N LEU A 248 -22.56 -51.83 33.27
CA LEU A 248 -22.83 -52.64 32.08
C LEU A 248 -21.48 -53.14 31.58
N GLY A 249 -21.18 -54.40 31.87
CA GLY A 249 -19.93 -55.05 31.51
C GLY A 249 -19.82 -55.17 30.00
N PHE A 250 -19.23 -54.17 29.36
CA PHE A 250 -18.59 -54.34 28.07
C PHE A 250 -17.14 -54.76 28.34
N ASN A 251 -16.85 -56.03 28.07
CA ASN A 251 -15.47 -56.49 27.93
C ASN A 251 -15.07 -56.24 26.47
N TRP A 252 -13.89 -55.65 26.28
CA TRP A 252 -13.25 -55.42 24.98
C TRP A 252 -12.98 -56.74 24.25
#